data_AF-A0A498PWC1-F1
#
_entry.id   AF-A0A498PWC1-F1
#
_cell.length_a   1.000
_cell.length_b   1.000
_cell.length_c   1.000
_cell.angle_alpha   90.00
_cell.angle_beta   90.00
_cell.angle_gamma   90.00
#
_symmetry.space_group_name_H-M   'P 1'
#
loop_
_entity.id
_entity.type
_entity.pdbx_description
1 polymer ?
#
loop_
_entity_poly.entity_id
_entity_poly.type
_entity_poly.pdbx_seq_one_letter_code
_entity_poly.pdbx_strand_id
1 'polypeptide(L)'
;MLPAIRKNRDALVVANGFSCQTQISDSGSANALHLGQVMAMANASADIGSVTPPGRPAPDSRARATRVAVPTAALGAAAVGGAALARKFWTARRAC
;
A
#
# COMPACT_ATOMS: atom_id res chain seq x y z
N MET A 1 -14.58 -7.14 -13.40
CA MET A 1 -15.19 -7.27 -12.05
C MET A 1 -16.39 -8.19 -12.11
N LEU A 2 -16.58 -9.04 -11.10
CA LEU A 2 -17.43 -10.23 -11.16
C LEU A 2 -18.94 -9.86 -11.26
N PRO A 3 -19.65 -10.27 -12.32
CA PRO A 3 -21.07 -9.94 -12.51
C PRO A 3 -21.99 -10.39 -11.36
N ALA A 4 -21.67 -11.51 -10.70
CA ALA A 4 -22.45 -12.04 -9.60
C ALA A 4 -22.45 -11.12 -8.36
N ILE A 5 -21.31 -10.49 -8.07
CA ILE A 5 -21.17 -9.54 -6.94
C ILE A 5 -21.98 -8.28 -7.22
N ARG A 6 -21.93 -7.75 -8.45
CA ARG A 6 -22.70 -6.55 -8.82
C ARG A 6 -24.20 -6.72 -8.71
N LYS A 7 -24.70 -7.95 -8.92
CA LYS A 7 -26.11 -8.30 -8.76
C LYS A 7 -26.53 -8.47 -7.30
N ASN A 8 -25.57 -8.62 -6.38
CA ASN A 8 -25.81 -8.86 -4.95
C ASN A 8 -24.97 -7.89 -4.12
N ARG A 9 -25.36 -6.61 -4.12
CA ARG A 9 -24.62 -5.52 -3.45
C ARG A 9 -24.47 -5.74 -1.95
N ASP A 10 -25.42 -6.44 -1.33
CA ASP A 10 -25.47 -6.68 0.11
C ASP A 10 -24.73 -7.98 0.51
N ALA A 11 -24.18 -8.71 -0.45
CA ALA A 11 -23.45 -9.94 -0.17
C ALA A 11 -22.12 -9.66 0.55
N LEU A 12 -21.83 -10.47 1.57
CA LEU A 12 -20.50 -10.51 2.18
C LEU A 12 -19.51 -11.16 1.21
N VAL A 13 -18.55 -10.38 0.70
CA VAL A 13 -17.50 -10.87 -0.20
C VAL A 13 -16.23 -11.14 0.60
N VAL A 14 -15.82 -12.41 0.65
CA VAL A 14 -14.58 -12.83 1.29
C VAL A 14 -13.49 -13.06 0.25
N ALA A 15 -12.36 -12.39 0.41
CA ALA A 15 -11.17 -12.55 -0.43
C ALA A 15 -10.01 -13.10 0.41
N ASN A 16 -9.30 -14.11 -0.11
CA ASN A 16 -8.13 -14.68 0.57
C ASN A 16 -6.81 -13.93 0.26
N GLY A 17 -6.85 -12.99 -0.68
CA GLY A 17 -5.69 -12.20 -1.06
C GLY A 17 -5.96 -10.71 -0.93
N PHE A 18 -5.00 -9.97 -0.36
CA PHE A 18 -5.08 -8.52 -0.23
C PHE A 18 -5.23 -7.81 -1.59
N SER A 19 -4.60 -8.30 -2.65
CA SER A 19 -4.74 -7.70 -3.98
C SER A 19 -6.19 -7.80 -4.50
N CYS A 20 -6.80 -8.97 -4.39
CA CYS A 20 -8.19 -9.17 -4.80
C CYS A 20 -9.15 -8.35 -3.94
N GLN A 21 -8.92 -8.31 -2.62
CA GLN A 21 -9.69 -7.48 -1.70
C GLN A 21 -9.66 -6.00 -2.15
N THR A 22 -8.47 -5.45 -2.34
CA THR A 22 -8.28 -4.06 -2.77
C THR A 22 -8.95 -3.81 -4.13
N GLN A 23 -8.72 -4.65 -5.13
CA GLN A 23 -9.33 -4.49 -6.45
C GLN A 23 -10.86 -4.47 -6.40
N ILE A 24 -11.49 -5.32 -5.59
CA ILE A 24 -12.95 -5.37 -5.47
C ILE A 24 -13.46 -4.10 -4.77
N SER A 25 -12.84 -3.69 -3.67
CA SER A 25 -13.20 -2.47 -2.94
C SER A 25 -13.02 -1.22 -3.80
N ASP A 26 -11.88 -1.08 -4.50
CA ASP A 26 -11.57 0.05 -5.37
C ASP A 26 -12.48 0.11 -6.61
N SER A 27 -13.00 -1.04 -7.05
CA SER A 27 -13.97 -1.07 -8.14
C SER A 27 -15.34 -0.52 -7.77
N GLY A 28 -15.59 -0.27 -6.48
CA GLY A 28 -16.89 0.14 -5.95
C GLY A 28 -17.99 -0.91 -6.15
N SER A 29 -17.64 -2.17 -6.43
CA SER A 29 -18.62 -3.23 -6.68
C SER A 29 -19.18 -3.82 -5.38
N ALA A 30 -18.33 -3.95 -4.35
CA ALA A 30 -18.68 -4.42 -3.01
C ALA A 30 -17.56 -4.06 -2.01
N ASN A 31 -17.87 -4.11 -0.72
CA ASN A 31 -16.88 -4.02 0.36
C ASN A 31 -16.31 -5.42 0.64
N ALA A 32 -15.17 -5.75 0.02
CA ALA A 32 -14.54 -7.06 0.23
C ALA A 32 -13.75 -7.12 1.54
N LEU A 33 -13.90 -8.23 2.27
CA LEU A 33 -13.16 -8.51 3.50
C LEU A 33 -12.10 -9.59 3.28
N HIS A 34 -10.95 -9.44 3.93
CA HIS A 34 -9.95 -10.49 4.00
C HIS A 34 -10.45 -11.62 4.92
N LEU A 35 -10.12 -12.88 4.60
CA LEU A 35 -10.48 -14.01 5.46
C LEU A 35 -10.08 -13.79 6.93
N GLY A 36 -8.89 -13.26 7.17
CA GLY A 36 -8.44 -12.92 8.54
C GLY A 36 -9.31 -11.88 9.26
N GLN A 37 -9.90 -10.92 8.54
CA GLN A 37 -10.84 -9.97 9.13
C GLN A 37 -12.15 -10.66 9.52
N VAL A 38 -12.65 -11.57 8.68
CA VAL A 38 -13.85 -12.36 8.98
C VAL A 38 -13.64 -13.23 10.22
N MET A 39 -12.50 -13.91 10.32
CA MET A 39 -12.15 -14.72 11.50
C MET A 39 -12.03 -13.85 12.76
N ALA A 40 -11.44 -12.65 12.65
CA ALA A 40 -11.36 -11.73 13.78
C ALA A 40 -12.74 -11.26 14.26
N MET A 41 -13.66 -10.97 13.33
CA MET A 41 -15.05 -10.61 13.68
C MET A 41 -15.80 -11.78 14.32
N ALA A 42 -15.65 -13.00 13.78
CA ALA A 42 -16.27 -14.21 14.33
C ALA A 42 -15.75 -14.54 15.74
N ASN A 43 -14.48 -14.22 16.02
CA ASN A 43 -13.93 -14.33 17.37
C ASN A 43 -14.47 -13.27 18.35
N ALA A 44 -14.93 -12.13 17.84
CA ALA A 44 -15.44 -11.03 18.65
C ALA A 44 -16.95 -11.15 18.96
N SER A 45 -17.73 -11.73 18.04
CA SER A 45 -19.18 -11.92 18.21
C SER A 45 -19.69 -13.11 17.39
N ALA A 46 -20.71 -13.79 17.91
CA ALA A 46 -21.44 -14.83 17.18
C ALA A 46 -22.24 -14.23 16.00
N ASP A 47 -22.69 -12.97 16.13
CA ASP A 47 -23.28 -12.21 15.04
C ASP A 47 -22.19 -11.35 14.37
N ILE A 48 -21.64 -11.85 13.26
CA ILE A 48 -20.57 -11.17 12.51
C ILE A 48 -21.04 -9.80 11.99
N GLY A 49 -22.34 -9.63 11.68
CA GLY A 49 -22.89 -8.37 11.17
C GLY A 49 -22.91 -7.25 12.21
N SER A 50 -22.83 -7.59 13.50
CA SER A 50 -22.79 -6.64 14.61
C SER A 50 -21.41 -6.00 14.85
N VAL A 51 -20.36 -6.49 14.17
CA VAL A 51 -18.97 -6.08 14.42
C VAL A 51 -18.38 -5.38 13.21
N THR A 52 -17.70 -4.26 13.44
CA THR A 52 -16.95 -3.57 12.39
C THR A 52 -15.68 -4.35 12.03
N PRO A 53 -15.39 -4.59 10.74
CA PRO A 53 -14.17 -5.25 10.32
C PRO A 53 -12.93 -4.51 10.84
N PRO A 54 -11.92 -5.21 11.39
CA PRO A 54 -10.72 -4.56 11.87
C PRO A 54 -9.98 -3.89 10.72
N GLY A 55 -9.57 -2.65 10.93
CA GLY A 55 -8.83 -1.86 9.96
C GLY A 55 -7.42 -2.41 9.70
N ARG A 56 -6.76 -1.88 8.67
CA ARG A 56 -5.34 -2.17 8.42
C ARG A 56 -4.51 -1.61 9.59
N PRO A 57 -3.60 -2.41 10.18
CA PRO A 57 -2.67 -1.89 11.17
C PRO A 57 -1.90 -0.70 10.62
N ALA A 58 -1.83 0.38 11.39
CA ALA A 58 -0.97 1.50 11.02
C ALA A 58 0.49 1.03 11.00
N PRO A 59 1.26 1.32 9.94
CA PRO A 59 2.68 1.01 9.96
C PRO A 59 3.35 1.80 11.07
N ASP A 60 4.34 1.19 11.71
CA ASP A 60 5.11 1.88 12.73
C ASP A 60 5.78 3.14 12.13
N SER A 61 5.92 4.19 12.94
CA SER A 61 6.39 5.50 12.47
C SER A 61 7.84 5.43 11.95
N ARG A 62 8.65 4.52 12.49
CA ARG A 62 10.04 4.31 12.07
C ARG A 62 10.09 3.65 10.69
N ALA A 63 9.32 2.60 10.44
CA ALA A 63 9.21 1.91 9.17
C ALA A 63 8.64 2.83 8.09
N ARG A 64 7.70 3.71 8.46
CA ARG A 64 7.24 4.76 7.55
C ARG A 64 8.37 5.74 7.23
N ALA A 65 9.10 6.22 8.24
CA ALA A 65 10.20 7.15 8.05
C ALA A 65 11.33 6.54 7.20
N THR A 66 11.74 5.30 7.47
CA THR A 66 12.82 4.63 6.72
C THR A 66 12.46 4.38 5.26
N ARG A 67 11.22 3.95 4.97
CA ARG A 67 10.73 3.75 3.60
C ARG A 67 10.76 5.02 2.76
N VAL A 68 10.66 6.19 3.38
CA VAL A 68 10.71 7.48 2.67
C VAL A 68 12.11 8.06 2.68
N ALA A 69 12.74 8.16 3.86
CA ALA A 69 14.00 8.85 4.06
C ALA A 69 15.16 8.21 3.31
N VAL A 70 15.23 6.88 3.27
CA VAL A 70 16.34 6.15 2.63
C VAL A 70 16.40 6.42 1.12
N PRO A 71 15.33 6.18 0.32
CA PRO A 71 15.39 6.46 -1.11
C PRO A 71 15.56 7.96 -1.39
N THR A 72 14.96 8.85 -0.59
CA THR A 72 15.17 10.31 -0.79
C THR A 72 16.61 10.73 -0.53
N ALA A 73 17.26 10.17 0.51
CA ALA A 73 18.65 10.46 0.82
C ALA A 73 19.58 9.90 -0.27
N ALA A 74 19.30 8.68 -0.77
CA ALA A 74 20.07 8.08 -1.87
C ALA A 74 19.98 8.92 -3.15
N LEU A 75 18.78 9.39 -3.52
CA LEU A 75 18.58 10.27 -4.68
C LEU A 75 19.29 11.62 -4.48
N GLY A 76 19.21 12.20 -3.28
CA GLY A 76 19.92 13.44 -2.95
C GLY A 76 21.44 13.30 -3.04
N ALA A 77 22.00 12.22 -2.50
CA ALA A 77 23.43 11.93 -2.57
C ALA A 77 23.91 11.72 -4.01
N ALA A 78 23.13 11.00 -4.83
CA ALA A 78 23.43 10.79 -6.24
C ALA A 78 23.43 12.10 -7.04
N ALA A 79 22.48 13.00 -6.78
CA ALA A 79 22.41 14.30 -7.45
C ALA A 79 23.62 15.19 -7.11
N VAL A 80 24.02 15.25 -5.83
CA VAL A 80 25.18 16.04 -5.39
C VAL A 80 26.49 15.45 -5.94
N GLY A 81 26.67 14.13 -5.84
CA GLY A 81 27.83 13.43 -6.38
C GLY A 81 27.96 13.58 -7.90
N GLY A 82 26.85 13.43 -8.62
CA GLY A 82 26.79 13.62 -10.08
C GLY A 82 27.12 15.04 -10.50
N ALA A 83 26.60 16.05 -9.81
CA ALA A 83 26.89 17.45 -10.10
C ALA A 83 28.37 17.81 -9.84
N ALA A 84 28.98 17.26 -8.78
CA ALA A 84 30.39 17.47 -8.47
C ALA A 84 31.32 16.83 -9.52
N LEU A 85 31.01 15.60 -9.96
CA LEU A 85 31.75 14.92 -11.03
C LEU A 85 31.61 15.64 -12.37
N ALA A 86 30.40 16.08 -12.73
CA ALA A 86 30.15 16.84 -13.96
C ALA A 86 30.92 18.17 -13.99
N ARG A 87 30.91 18.92 -12.88
CA ARG A 87 31.69 20.17 -12.75
C ARG A 87 33.19 19.93 -12.92
N LYS A 88 33.74 18.91 -12.26
CA LYS A 88 35.17 18.56 -12.35
C LYS A 88 35.58 18.15 -13.77
N PHE A 89 34.72 17.43 -14.49
CA PHE A 89 34.96 17.06 -15.87
C PHE A 89 34.96 18.27 -16.81
N TRP A 90 34.04 19.22 -16.58
CA TRP A 90 33.91 20.40 -17.42
C TRP A 90 35.05 21.41 -17.24
N THR A 91 35.53 21.58 -16.00
CA THR A 91 36.71 22.42 -15.73
C THR A 91 37.99 21.80 -16.31
N ALA A 92 38.17 20.48 -16.19
CA ALA A 92 39.31 19.79 -16.79
C ALA A 92 39.35 19.93 -18.32
N ARG A 93 38.19 19.89 -18.99
CA ARG A 93 38.09 20.06 -20.46
C ARG A 93 38.33 21.48 -20.96
N ARG A 94 38.23 22.50 -20.10
CA ARG A 94 38.49 23.91 -20.45
C ARG A 94 39.96 24.33 -20.28
N ALA A 95 40.77 23.48 -19.64
CA ALA A 95 42.18 23.75 -19.36
C ALA A 95 43.16 23.12 -20.38
N CYS A 96 42.63 22.36 -21.37
CA CYS A 96 43.31 21.99 -22.60
C CYS A 96 42.80 22.88 -23.74
#